data_AF-A0A4Q6DT72-F1
#
_entry.id   AF-A0A4Q6DT72-F1
#
_cell.length_a   1.000
_cell.length_b   1.000
_cell.length_c   1.000
_cell.angle_alpha   90.00
_cell.angle_beta   90.00
_cell.angle_gamma   90.00
#
_symmetry.space_group_name_H-M   'P 1'
#
loop_
_entity.id
_entity.type
_entity.pdbx_description
1 polymer ?
#
loop_
_entity_poly.entity_id
_entity_poly.type
_entity_poly.pdbx_seq_one_letter_code
_entity_poly.pdbx_strand_id
1 'polypeptide(L)'
;MGKFINDPAIYDELRGAIQSVNLLLGKAGALKTYVDLSAWQIPAYDGGAKARLHIIIAPNPGRYYLLGVSSDPRGRERRTITTISVNNGPQLVETRNVNEERRVLFTGMFGKYFGPLDVRVGILEDNGTLAVGYWADQARRYGAHIEVFSPGRAAPLSYRAYARAQVWSGLYVTGGIDNNHKYFDPNDGKDKLPY
;
A
#
# COMPACT_ATOMS: atom_id res chain seq x y z
N MET A 1 -11.13 18.18 -16.14
CA MET A 1 -10.34 18.70 -15.01
C MET A 1 -11.30 19.45 -14.08
N GLY A 2 -11.83 18.85 -13.03
CA GLY A 2 -12.84 19.57 -12.20
C GLY A 2 -13.55 18.74 -11.14
N LYS A 3 -13.63 17.41 -11.31
CA LYS A 3 -14.18 16.51 -10.29
C LYS A 3 -13.18 16.08 -9.21
N PHE A 4 -11.88 16.29 -9.40
CA PHE A 4 -10.82 15.90 -8.44
C PHE A 4 -10.65 16.85 -7.26
N ILE A 5 -11.02 18.13 -7.40
CA ILE A 5 -10.79 19.17 -6.37
C ILE A 5 -11.99 19.28 -5.42
N ASN A 6 -13.15 18.76 -5.80
CA ASN A 6 -14.42 19.06 -5.14
C ASN A 6 -15.09 17.85 -4.47
N ASP A 7 -14.33 16.77 -4.20
CA ASP A 7 -14.83 15.64 -3.43
C ASP A 7 -14.50 15.85 -1.93
N PRO A 8 -15.51 16.03 -1.05
CA PRO A 8 -15.31 16.29 0.37
C PRO A 8 -14.50 15.20 1.09
N ALA A 9 -14.59 13.94 0.64
CA ALA A 9 -13.90 12.82 1.27
C ALA A 9 -12.36 12.96 1.18
N ILE A 10 -11.87 13.48 0.06
CA ILE A 10 -10.43 13.71 -0.16
C ILE A 10 -9.93 14.85 0.72
N TYR A 11 -10.77 15.86 0.96
CA TYR A 11 -10.41 17.02 1.77
C TYR A 11 -10.21 16.68 3.25
N ASP A 12 -11.07 15.81 3.79
CA ASP A 12 -10.98 15.36 5.19
C ASP A 12 -9.81 14.41 5.40
N GLU A 13 -9.55 13.50 4.46
CA GLU A 13 -8.37 12.61 4.49
C GLU A 13 -7.05 13.39 4.37
N LEU A 14 -7.00 14.40 3.49
CA LEU A 14 -5.84 15.27 3.31
C LEU A 14 -5.56 16.09 4.58
N ARG A 15 -6.60 16.63 5.23
CA ARG A 15 -6.47 17.37 6.50
C ARG A 15 -5.97 16.48 7.64
N GLY A 16 -6.50 15.27 7.80
CA GLY A 16 -6.06 14.33 8.84
C GLY A 16 -4.59 13.94 8.68
N ALA A 17 -4.15 13.70 7.45
CA ALA A 17 -2.76 13.39 7.14
C ALA A 17 -1.82 14.58 7.40
N ILE A 18 -2.18 15.81 7.00
CA ILE A 18 -1.38 17.02 7.25
C ILE A 18 -1.18 17.26 8.75
N GLN A 19 -2.21 17.03 9.57
CA GLN A 19 -2.10 17.20 11.03
C GLN A 19 -1.15 16.19 11.68
N SER A 20 -1.12 14.95 11.18
CA SER A 20 -0.24 13.89 11.69
C SER A 20 1.25 14.14 11.39
N VAL A 21 1.55 14.86 10.31
CA VAL A 21 2.92 15.17 9.86
C VAL A 21 3.65 16.15 10.79
N ASN A 22 2.94 17.14 11.33
CA ASN A 22 3.55 18.15 12.20
C ASN A 22 4.07 17.57 13.53
N LEU A 23 3.55 16.43 13.99
CA LEU A 23 4.00 15.76 15.22
C LEU A 23 5.32 15.00 15.07
N LEU A 24 5.72 14.60 13.87
CA LEU A 24 6.83 13.66 13.66
C LEU A 24 8.17 14.33 13.33
N LEU A 25 8.16 15.59 12.89
CA LEU A 25 9.35 16.28 12.37
C LEU A 25 10.22 16.98 13.44
N GLY A 26 9.81 17.00 14.70
CA GLY A 26 10.43 17.84 15.73
C GLY A 26 11.80 17.44 16.27
N LYS A 27 12.39 16.28 15.90
CA LYS A 27 13.56 15.72 16.64
C LYS A 27 14.69 15.06 15.83
N ALA A 28 14.78 15.18 14.50
CA ALA A 28 15.83 14.51 13.71
C ALA A 28 16.93 15.47 13.21
N GLY A 29 18.05 15.57 13.94
CA GLY A 29 19.27 16.25 13.47
C GLY A 29 20.12 15.34 12.56
N ALA A 30 20.70 15.92 11.50
CA ALA A 30 21.57 15.31 10.47
C ALA A 30 20.96 14.28 9.50
N LEU A 31 19.75 13.76 9.75
CA LEU A 31 19.06 12.85 8.83
C LEU A 31 18.17 13.63 7.86
N LYS A 32 18.36 13.45 6.54
CA LYS A 32 17.41 13.97 5.56
C LYS A 32 16.12 13.17 5.66
N THR A 33 15.08 13.81 6.19
CA THR A 33 13.77 13.20 6.36
C THR A 33 12.79 13.84 5.40
N TYR A 34 12.04 13.03 4.66
CA TYR A 34 10.99 13.49 3.76
C TYR A 34 9.67 12.88 4.18
N VAL A 35 8.61 13.64 3.99
CA VAL A 35 7.25 13.18 4.21
C VAL A 35 6.57 13.12 2.86
N ASP A 36 5.93 11.99 2.61
CA ASP A 36 5.24 11.72 1.37
C ASP A 36 3.79 11.35 1.67
N LEU A 37 2.88 12.21 1.24
CA LEU A 37 1.44 11.99 1.31
C LEU A 37 0.93 11.80 -0.11
N SER A 38 0.27 10.68 -0.35
CA SER A 38 -0.28 10.36 -1.66
C SER A 38 -1.65 9.71 -1.53
N ALA A 39 -2.49 10.00 -2.51
CA ALA A 39 -3.75 9.32 -2.69
C ALA A 39 -3.94 9.01 -4.18
N TRP A 40 -4.52 7.86 -4.50
CA TRP A 40 -4.87 7.50 -5.86
C TRP A 40 -6.15 6.68 -5.90
N GLN A 41 -6.87 6.83 -7.00
CA GLN A 41 -8.07 6.05 -7.25
C GLN A 41 -7.71 4.72 -7.91
N ILE A 42 -8.45 3.66 -7.55
CA ILE A 42 -8.37 2.36 -8.21
C ILE A 42 -9.73 2.15 -8.90
N PRO A 43 -9.86 2.47 -10.21
CA PRO A 43 -11.16 2.48 -10.89
C PRO A 43 -11.91 1.16 -10.88
N ALA A 44 -11.20 0.04 -10.72
CA ALA A 44 -11.77 -1.30 -10.69
C ALA A 44 -12.55 -1.62 -9.39
N TYR A 45 -12.54 -0.74 -8.39
CA TYR A 45 -13.21 -0.95 -7.10
C TYR A 45 -14.11 0.23 -6.72
N ASP A 46 -15.41 -0.04 -6.59
CA ASP A 46 -16.38 0.89 -6.00
C ASP A 46 -16.20 0.91 -4.48
N GLY A 47 -15.37 1.83 -3.97
CA GLY A 47 -15.10 1.87 -2.53
C GLY A 47 -14.26 3.04 -2.00
N GLY A 48 -13.69 3.88 -2.87
CA GLY A 48 -12.98 5.10 -2.48
C GLY A 48 -11.55 5.18 -3.01
N ALA A 49 -10.80 6.18 -2.54
CA ALA A 49 -9.40 6.36 -2.85
C ALA A 49 -8.52 5.57 -1.88
N LYS A 50 -7.35 5.12 -2.36
CA LYS A 50 -6.28 4.63 -1.51
C LYS A 50 -5.45 5.82 -1.05
N ALA A 51 -5.16 5.89 0.24
CA ALA A 51 -4.34 6.95 0.83
C ALA A 51 -3.11 6.36 1.54
N ARG A 52 -1.98 7.06 1.45
CA ARG A 52 -0.69 6.61 1.98
C ARG A 52 0.10 7.78 2.57
N LEU A 53 0.58 7.59 3.78
CA LEU A 53 1.53 8.47 4.45
C LEU A 53 2.83 7.71 4.66
N HIS A 54 3.89 8.12 3.99
CA HIS A 54 5.24 7.61 4.22
C HIS A 54 6.18 8.66 4.79
N ILE A 55 7.15 8.16 5.55
CA ILE A 55 8.28 8.90 6.08
C ILE A 55 9.53 8.26 5.50
N ILE A 56 10.29 9.02 4.74
CA ILE A 56 11.53 8.57 4.14
C ILE A 56 12.66 9.12 4.98
N ILE A 57 13.44 8.24 5.59
CA ILE A 57 14.64 8.61 6.34
C ILE A 57 15.83 8.24 5.47
N ALA A 58 16.58 9.23 5.00
CA ALA A 58 17.75 9.05 4.15
C ALA A 58 19.03 9.44 4.91
N PRO A 59 19.72 8.48 5.57
CA PRO A 59 20.96 8.77 6.28
C PRO A 59 22.09 9.24 5.36
N ASN A 60 22.03 8.85 4.08
CA ASN A 60 22.93 9.35 3.04
C ASN A 60 22.22 9.31 1.66
N PRO A 61 22.81 9.90 0.60
CA PRO A 61 22.17 9.96 -0.72
C PRO A 61 21.91 8.61 -1.41
N GLY A 62 22.60 7.54 -0.98
CA GLY A 62 22.59 6.23 -1.61
C GLY A 62 21.69 5.18 -0.97
N ARG A 63 21.14 5.42 0.24
CA ARG A 63 20.20 4.50 0.92
C ARG A 63 19.18 5.25 1.77
N TYR A 64 18.04 4.63 1.97
CA TYR A 64 16.94 5.19 2.75
C TYR A 64 16.10 4.09 3.37
N TYR A 65 15.33 4.47 4.38
CA TYR A 65 14.30 3.65 5.00
C TYR A 65 12.94 4.29 4.74
N LEU A 66 11.94 3.46 4.46
CA LEU A 66 10.57 3.86 4.15
C LEU A 66 9.65 3.41 5.29
N LEU A 67 9.36 4.36 6.18
CA LEU A 67 8.32 4.38 7.20
C LEU A 67 6.94 4.53 6.58
N GLY A 68 5.88 3.85 7.01
CA GLY A 68 4.56 4.29 6.54
C GLY A 68 3.33 3.58 7.04
N VAL A 69 2.20 4.24 6.80
CA VAL A 69 0.87 3.69 6.94
C VAL A 69 0.03 3.97 5.70
N SER A 70 -0.95 3.11 5.42
CA SER A 70 -1.91 3.33 4.34
C SER A 70 -3.29 2.82 4.68
N SER A 71 -4.29 3.45 4.07
CA SER A 71 -5.68 3.01 4.06
C SER A 71 -6.00 2.56 2.64
N ASP A 72 -6.47 1.32 2.50
CA ASP A 72 -6.84 0.74 1.20
C ASP A 72 -8.32 0.32 1.26
N PRO A 73 -9.19 0.89 0.42
CA PRO A 73 -10.62 0.61 0.44
C PRO A 73 -10.95 -0.85 0.06
N ARG A 74 -10.00 -1.60 -0.52
CA ARG A 74 -10.19 -3.00 -0.91
C ARG A 74 -10.39 -3.97 0.27
N GLY A 75 -10.15 -3.54 1.52
CA GLY A 75 -10.28 -4.40 2.70
C GLY A 75 -9.42 -5.68 2.63
N ARG A 76 -9.66 -6.65 3.50
CA ARG A 76 -9.29 -8.06 3.25
C ARG A 76 -10.57 -8.78 2.83
N GLU A 77 -10.53 -9.54 1.74
CA GLU A 77 -11.66 -10.39 1.35
C GLU A 77 -11.68 -11.60 2.28
N ARG A 78 -12.57 -11.61 3.29
CA ARG A 78 -12.79 -12.79 4.13
C ARG A 78 -13.86 -13.68 3.49
N ARG A 79 -13.40 -14.74 2.84
CA ARG A 79 -14.27 -15.78 2.31
C ARG A 79 -14.66 -16.74 3.44
N THR A 80 -15.90 -16.66 3.92
CA THR A 80 -16.44 -17.66 4.85
C THR A 80 -17.17 -18.70 4.01
N ILE A 81 -16.63 -19.93 3.97
CA ILE A 81 -17.31 -21.07 3.36
C ILE A 81 -18.11 -21.76 4.46
N THR A 82 -19.43 -21.65 4.41
CA THR A 82 -20.32 -22.40 5.32
C THR A 82 -20.91 -23.56 4.54
N THR A 83 -20.45 -24.77 4.87
CA THR A 83 -21.05 -26.01 4.36
C THR A 83 -22.18 -26.41 5.30
N ILE A 84 -23.43 -26.40 4.80
CA ILE A 84 -24.58 -26.92 5.55
C ILE A 84 -24.95 -28.27 4.94
N SER A 85 -24.73 -29.36 5.68
CA SER A 85 -25.26 -30.68 5.31
C SER A 85 -26.69 -30.80 5.85
N VAL A 86 -27.66 -30.87 4.95
CA VAL A 86 -29.05 -31.22 5.32
C VAL A 86 -29.21 -32.72 5.14
N ASN A 87 -29.62 -33.43 6.20
CA ASN A 87 -29.85 -34.89 6.26
C ASN A 87 -30.10 -35.57 4.88
N ASN A 88 -29.10 -36.28 4.36
CA ASN A 88 -29.14 -37.06 3.11
C ASN A 88 -29.58 -36.32 1.82
N GLY A 89 -29.51 -34.98 1.78
CA GLY A 89 -29.79 -34.16 0.59
C GLY A 89 -28.53 -33.50 -0.01
N PRO A 90 -28.64 -32.87 -1.20
CA PRO A 90 -27.51 -32.21 -1.86
C PRO A 90 -26.89 -31.12 -0.96
N GLN A 91 -25.55 -31.08 -0.95
CA GLN A 91 -24.76 -30.16 -0.14
C GLN A 91 -25.01 -28.71 -0.58
N LEU A 92 -25.58 -27.89 0.31
CA LEU A 92 -25.71 -26.45 0.07
C LEU A 92 -24.41 -25.78 0.51
N VAL A 93 -23.65 -25.27 -0.47
CA VAL A 93 -22.43 -24.48 -0.21
C VAL A 93 -22.82 -23.00 -0.27
N GLU A 94 -22.96 -22.37 0.89
CA GLU A 94 -23.14 -20.91 0.95
C GLU A 94 -21.77 -20.26 1.09
N THR A 95 -21.32 -19.57 0.04
CA THR A 95 -20.11 -18.74 0.10
C THR A 95 -20.53 -17.34 0.53
N ARG A 96 -20.23 -16.98 1.77
CA ARG A 96 -20.44 -15.61 2.27
C ARG A 96 -19.12 -14.87 2.24
N ASN A 97 -18.97 -13.97 1.27
CA ASN A 97 -17.88 -13.01 1.26
C ASN A 97 -18.19 -11.91 2.28
N VAL A 98 -17.43 -11.87 3.36
CA VAL A 98 -17.46 -10.79 4.33
C VAL A 98 -16.23 -9.94 4.04
N ASN A 99 -16.40 -8.73 3.51
CA ASN A 99 -15.28 -7.79 3.46
C ASN A 99 -15.06 -7.26 4.88
N GLU A 100 -13.94 -7.59 5.50
CA GLU A 100 -13.59 -7.00 6.80
C GLU A 100 -13.21 -5.52 6.62
N GLU A 101 -13.52 -4.75 7.67
CA GLU A 101 -13.45 -3.29 7.77
C GLU A 101 -12.13 -2.67 7.28
N ARG A 102 -12.21 -1.36 6.95
CA ARG A 102 -11.09 -0.48 6.60
C ARG A 102 -9.95 -0.58 7.62
N ARG A 103 -8.96 -1.43 7.34
CA ARG A 103 -7.79 -1.64 8.20
C ARG A 103 -6.63 -0.74 7.75
N VAL A 104 -5.97 -0.12 8.73
CA VAL A 104 -4.68 0.57 8.54
C VAL A 104 -3.58 -0.47 8.29
N LEU A 105 -2.78 -0.24 7.26
CA LEU A 105 -1.73 -1.14 6.79
C LEU A 105 -0.38 -0.50 7.03
N PHE A 106 0.64 -1.30 7.34
CA PHE A 106 1.96 -0.80 7.70
C PHE A 106 2.99 -1.04 6.58
N THR A 107 3.94 -0.12 6.49
CA THR A 107 5.08 -0.17 5.57
C THR A 107 6.36 0.00 6.37
N GLY A 108 7.33 -0.87 6.08
CA GLY A 108 8.70 -0.80 6.57
C GLY A 108 9.63 -1.40 5.52
N MET A 109 10.29 -0.55 4.73
CA MET A 109 11.21 -1.01 3.68
C MET A 109 12.60 -0.40 3.82
N PHE A 110 13.60 -1.15 3.37
CA PHE A 110 14.94 -0.64 3.09
C PHE A 110 15.07 -0.40 1.59
N GLY A 111 15.63 0.75 1.21
CA GLY A 111 15.88 1.14 -0.17
C GLY A 111 17.33 1.55 -0.40
N LYS A 112 17.86 1.20 -1.58
CA LYS A 112 19.19 1.56 -2.02
C LYS A 112 19.17 2.02 -3.48
N TYR A 113 19.85 3.14 -3.73
CA TYR A 113 20.06 3.66 -5.07
C TYR A 113 21.37 3.13 -5.66
N PHE A 114 21.30 2.70 -6.91
CA PHE A 114 22.42 2.31 -7.75
C PHE A 114 22.40 3.18 -9.01
N GLY A 115 22.92 4.40 -8.89
CA GLY A 115 22.76 5.42 -9.93
C GLY A 115 21.28 5.77 -10.13
N PRO A 116 20.72 5.60 -11.35
CA PRO A 116 19.30 5.83 -11.61
C PRO A 116 18.40 4.71 -11.09
N LEU A 117 18.93 3.54 -10.75
CA LEU A 117 18.14 2.42 -10.26
C LEU A 117 17.83 2.58 -8.77
N ASP A 118 16.59 2.28 -8.39
CA ASP A 118 16.09 2.23 -7.02
C ASP A 118 15.66 0.81 -6.70
N VAL A 119 16.30 0.16 -5.73
CA VAL A 119 15.93 -1.19 -5.31
C VAL A 119 15.47 -1.13 -3.87
N ARG A 120 14.28 -1.67 -3.60
CA ARG A 120 13.66 -1.70 -2.28
C ARG A 120 13.24 -3.11 -1.92
N VAL A 121 13.36 -3.45 -0.64
CA VAL A 121 12.92 -4.72 -0.07
C VAL A 121 12.38 -4.50 1.34
N GLY A 122 11.35 -5.25 1.71
CA GLY A 122 10.81 -5.22 3.07
C GLY A 122 9.32 -5.51 3.10
N ILE A 123 8.61 -4.86 4.01
CA ILE A 123 7.17 -4.98 4.15
C ILE A 123 6.52 -3.72 3.56
N LEU A 124 5.59 -3.90 2.64
CA LEU A 124 4.80 -2.83 2.03
C LEU A 124 3.33 -3.21 2.14
N GLU A 125 2.56 -2.40 2.85
CA GLU A 125 1.11 -2.62 3.04
C GLU A 125 0.81 -4.00 3.66
N ASP A 126 1.54 -4.35 4.73
CA ASP A 126 1.54 -5.64 5.42
C ASP A 126 2.06 -6.85 4.62
N ASN A 127 2.51 -6.66 3.37
CA ASN A 127 3.01 -7.75 2.53
C ASN A 127 4.53 -7.73 2.38
N GLY A 128 5.16 -8.90 2.41
CA GLY A 128 6.56 -9.03 1.99
C GLY A 128 6.71 -8.62 0.53
N THR A 129 7.63 -7.70 0.23
CA THR A 129 7.69 -7.02 -1.06
C THR A 129 9.12 -6.82 -1.54
N LEU A 130 9.31 -7.07 -2.84
CA LEU A 130 10.49 -6.65 -3.60
C LEU A 130 10.05 -5.60 -4.62
N ALA A 131 10.79 -4.51 -4.70
CA ALA A 131 10.47 -3.41 -5.60
C ALA A 131 11.72 -2.89 -6.31
N VAL A 132 11.55 -2.55 -7.58
CA VAL A 132 12.60 -2.00 -8.44
C VAL A 132 12.05 -0.78 -9.16
N GLY A 133 12.88 0.23 -9.32
CA GLY A 133 12.55 1.46 -10.00
C GLY A 133 13.71 2.01 -10.82
N TYR A 134 13.35 2.88 -11.74
CA TYR A 134 14.27 3.64 -12.55
C TYR A 134 13.88 5.12 -12.49
N TRP A 135 14.85 5.97 -12.19
CA TRP A 135 14.74 7.42 -12.25
C TRP A 135 15.38 7.94 -13.53
N ALA A 136 14.62 8.66 -14.34
CA ALA A 136 15.07 9.24 -15.61
C ALA A 136 15.94 10.49 -15.42
N ASP A 137 15.94 11.09 -14.23
CA ASP A 137 16.74 12.25 -13.90
C ASP A 137 17.41 12.14 -12.53
N GLN A 138 18.56 12.81 -12.38
CA GLN A 138 19.34 12.77 -11.13
C GLN A 138 18.59 13.37 -9.93
N ALA A 139 17.67 14.31 -10.19
CA ALA A 139 16.83 14.90 -9.16
C ALA A 139 15.61 14.02 -8.81
N ARG A 140 15.44 12.86 -9.46
CA ARG A 140 14.40 11.86 -9.17
C ARG A 140 12.98 12.44 -9.26
N ARG A 141 12.74 13.27 -10.27
CA ARG A 141 11.45 13.89 -10.58
C ARG A 141 10.59 12.99 -11.45
N TYR A 142 11.22 12.19 -12.31
CA TYR A 142 10.52 11.31 -13.24
C TYR A 142 11.03 9.89 -13.10
N GLY A 143 10.14 8.93 -12.91
CA GLY A 143 10.54 7.54 -12.75
C GLY A 143 9.44 6.54 -13.01
N ALA A 144 9.84 5.30 -13.19
CA ALA A 144 8.96 4.14 -13.32
C ALA A 144 9.35 3.08 -12.31
N HIS A 145 8.37 2.41 -11.73
CA HIS A 145 8.55 1.46 -10.65
C HIS A 145 7.68 0.23 -10.85
N ILE A 146 8.20 -0.91 -10.41
CA ILE A 146 7.50 -2.18 -10.32
C ILE A 146 7.70 -2.74 -8.92
N GLU A 147 6.63 -3.24 -8.34
CA GLU A 147 6.60 -3.80 -6.99
C GLU A 147 5.90 -5.15 -7.07
N VAL A 148 6.49 -6.17 -6.45
CA VAL A 148 5.97 -7.54 -6.39
C VAL A 148 5.73 -7.90 -4.93
N PHE A 149 4.50 -8.30 -4.62
CA PHE A 149 4.01 -8.60 -3.28
C PHE A 149 3.85 -10.10 -3.10
N SER A 150 4.22 -10.60 -1.92
CA SER A 150 3.92 -11.94 -1.43
C SER A 150 2.88 -11.84 -0.31
N PRO A 151 1.60 -12.17 -0.56
CA PRO A 151 0.53 -12.05 0.44
C PRO A 151 0.52 -13.18 1.49
N GLY A 152 1.39 -14.18 1.35
CA GLY A 152 1.43 -15.36 2.23
C GLY A 152 1.42 -16.69 1.45
N ARG A 153 1.41 -17.81 2.19
CA ARG A 153 1.68 -19.16 1.66
C ARG A 153 0.64 -19.72 0.67
N ALA A 154 -0.55 -19.15 0.61
CA ALA A 154 -1.68 -19.68 -0.18
C ALA A 154 -2.18 -18.72 -1.28
N ALA A 155 -1.56 -17.55 -1.43
CA ALA A 155 -2.01 -16.53 -2.37
C ALA A 155 -1.04 -16.36 -3.55
N PRO A 156 -1.54 -16.14 -4.78
CA PRO A 156 -0.67 -15.83 -5.92
C PRO A 156 0.09 -14.52 -5.66
N LEU A 157 1.30 -14.42 -6.22
CA LEU A 157 2.05 -13.18 -6.22
C LEU A 157 1.23 -12.07 -6.88
N SER A 158 1.21 -10.91 -6.24
CA SER A 158 0.59 -9.72 -6.78
C SER A 158 1.65 -8.73 -7.24
N TYR A 159 1.28 -7.78 -8.09
CA TYR A 159 2.22 -6.77 -8.57
C TYR A 159 1.55 -5.41 -8.76
N ARG A 160 2.37 -4.37 -8.72
CA ARG A 160 2.00 -2.99 -9.03
C ARG A 160 3.09 -2.38 -9.90
N ALA A 161 2.71 -1.74 -11.00
CA ALA A 161 3.62 -1.01 -11.87
C ALA A 161 3.10 0.40 -12.08
N TYR A 162 3.94 1.41 -11.89
CA TYR A 162 3.52 2.81 -11.98
C TYR A 162 4.65 3.72 -12.46
N ALA A 163 4.26 4.79 -13.13
CA ALA A 163 5.11 5.95 -13.38
C ALA A 163 4.80 7.06 -12.39
N ARG A 164 5.82 7.86 -12.07
CA ARG A 164 5.74 9.07 -11.25
C ARG A 164 6.34 10.24 -12.02
N ALA A 165 5.67 11.38 -11.97
CA ALA A 165 6.18 12.64 -12.52
C ALA A 165 5.93 13.78 -11.54
N GLN A 166 6.99 14.51 -11.18
CA GLN A 166 6.88 15.74 -10.41
C GLN A 166 6.37 16.87 -11.32
N VAL A 167 5.18 17.39 -11.02
CA VAL A 167 4.53 18.46 -11.79
C VAL A 167 4.80 19.85 -11.21
N TRP A 168 5.09 19.92 -9.90
CA TRP A 168 5.49 21.15 -9.21
C TRP A 168 6.44 20.82 -8.05
N SER A 169 7.10 21.82 -7.49
CA SER A 169 7.94 21.65 -6.29
C SER A 169 7.13 21.04 -5.15
N GLY A 170 7.43 19.80 -4.77
CA GLY A 170 6.71 19.06 -3.73
C GLY A 170 5.42 18.37 -4.18
N LEU A 171 4.98 18.54 -5.43
CA LEU A 171 3.77 17.92 -5.96
C LEU A 171 4.11 16.99 -7.13
N TYR A 172 3.56 15.78 -7.10
CA TYR A 172 3.74 14.81 -8.16
C TYR A 172 2.42 14.11 -8.50
N VAL A 173 2.39 13.51 -9.67
CA VAL A 173 1.32 12.63 -10.12
C VAL A 173 1.88 11.22 -10.34
N THR A 174 1.03 10.23 -10.13
CA THR A 174 1.33 8.83 -10.46
C THR A 174 0.24 8.26 -11.34
N GLY A 175 0.62 7.31 -12.18
CA GLY A 175 -0.31 6.55 -13.02
C GLY A 175 0.26 5.16 -13.26
N GLY A 176 -0.59 4.14 -13.23
CA GLY A 176 -0.12 2.77 -13.31
C GLY A 176 -1.23 1.74 -13.19
N ILE A 177 -0.80 0.49 -13.07
CA ILE A 177 -1.63 -0.70 -12.87
C ILE A 177 -1.30 -1.32 -11.52
N ASP A 178 -2.33 -1.77 -10.81
CA ASP A 178 -2.24 -2.40 -9.50
C ASP A 178 -3.13 -3.64 -9.52
N ASN A 179 -2.52 -4.81 -9.35
CA ASN A 179 -3.22 -6.10 -9.25
C ASN A 179 -3.14 -6.68 -7.83
N ASN A 180 -2.87 -5.84 -6.82
CA ASN A 180 -2.77 -6.26 -5.44
C ASN A 180 -4.14 -6.70 -4.92
N HIS A 181 -4.31 -8.00 -4.76
CA HIS A 181 -5.49 -8.62 -4.16
C HIS A 181 -5.14 -9.09 -2.75
N LYS A 182 -5.93 -8.67 -1.76
CA LYS A 182 -5.70 -9.03 -0.36
C LYS A 182 -6.54 -10.25 0.01
N TYR A 183 -5.88 -11.40 0.04
CA TYR A 183 -6.48 -12.66 0.43
C TYR A 183 -6.49 -12.82 1.95
N PHE A 184 -7.62 -13.25 2.50
CA PHE A 184 -7.71 -13.78 3.85
C PHE A 184 -7.52 -15.29 3.82
N ASP A 185 -6.61 -15.83 4.63
CA ASP A 185 -6.52 -17.26 4.89
C ASP A 185 -7.39 -17.59 6.13
N PRO A 186 -8.48 -18.36 5.98
CA PRO A 186 -9.34 -18.75 7.10
C PRO A 186 -8.66 -19.62 8.16
N ASN A 187 -7.45 -20.13 7.91
CA ASN A 187 -6.69 -20.95 8.84
C ASN A 187 -5.61 -20.20 9.63
N ASP A 188 -5.38 -18.90 9.37
CA ASP A 188 -4.34 -18.06 10.00
C ASP A 188 -4.54 -17.80 11.51
N GLY A 189 -5.44 -18.53 12.16
CA GLY A 189 -5.66 -18.50 13.61
C GLY A 189 -6.18 -19.80 14.23
N LYS A 190 -6.28 -20.91 13.48
CA LYS A 190 -6.85 -22.17 14.00
C LYS A 190 -5.84 -23.28 14.29
N ASP A 191 -4.59 -23.17 13.80
CA ASP A 191 -3.59 -24.24 13.96
C ASP A 191 -2.43 -23.88 14.91
N LYS A 192 -2.67 -23.00 15.89
CA LYS A 192 -1.71 -22.73 16.97
C LYS A 192 -2.33 -23.01 18.34
N LEU A 193 -2.75 -24.25 18.57
CA LEU A 193 -2.71 -24.83 19.90
C LEU A 193 -1.46 -25.72 19.97
N PRO A 194 -0.47 -25.39 20.81
CA PRO A 194 0.67 -26.27 21.03
C PRO A 194 0.18 -27.51 21.78
N TYR A 195 0.39 -28.69 21.19
CA TYR A 195 0.56 -29.92 21.96
C TYR A 195 2.04 -30.05 22.34
#